data_AF-A0A9P9NS39-F1
#
_entry.id   AF-A0A9P9NS39-F1
#
_cell.length_a   1.000
_cell.length_b   1.000
_cell.length_c   1.000
_cell.angle_alpha   90.00
_cell.angle_beta   90.00
_cell.angle_gamma   90.00
#
_symmetry.space_group_name_H-M   'P 1'
#
loop_
_entity.id
_entity.type
_entity.pdbx_description
1 polymer ?
#
loop_
_entity_poly.entity_id
_entity_poly.type
_entity_poly.pdbx_seq_one_letter_code
_entity_poly.pdbx_strand_id
1 'polypeptide(L)'
;MTELSFAKSFLTTLDSRPTKVTADHVEDAKSYPAHSAYILPKMPRPLAKKVKLTPGAERSLSVTLKSLRNPPLDVTLPAQALSTSILTLKETLSAQTSIPVAKIRLLFNKKPAPDSKVLKDLVGEDDTKAEFSVMVLGGAAALKRGESEEVEPKVAHMGEGKEALKTEEFWTDLKGFLTQRLKDEAEGERVWGVFKKAVDGKK
;
A
#
# COMPACT_ATOMS: atom_id res chain seq x y z
N MET A 1 -7.02 -64.66 42.99
CA MET A 1 -6.08 -64.47 41.86
C MET A 1 -5.04 -63.46 42.31
N THR A 2 -3.83 -63.91 42.62
CA THR A 2 -2.76 -63.06 43.22
C THR A 2 -2.05 -62.26 42.13
N GLU A 3 -1.51 -61.08 42.45
CA GLU A 3 -0.76 -60.23 41.51
C GLU A 3 0.39 -60.99 40.82
N LEU A 4 1.00 -61.95 41.53
CA LEU A 4 2.03 -62.83 41.01
C LEU A 4 1.52 -63.72 39.85
N SER A 5 0.29 -64.26 39.97
CA SER A 5 -0.34 -65.03 38.89
C SER A 5 -0.66 -64.17 37.68
N PHE A 6 -1.11 -62.93 37.89
CA PHE A 6 -1.32 -61.96 36.83
C PHE A 6 -0.01 -61.61 36.12
N ALA A 7 1.04 -61.26 36.86
CA ALA A 7 2.35 -60.90 36.30
C ALA A 7 2.96 -62.04 35.47
N LYS A 8 2.88 -63.28 35.95
CA LYS A 8 3.33 -64.46 35.19
C LYS A 8 2.52 -64.66 33.89
N SER A 9 1.20 -64.52 33.95
CA SER A 9 0.35 -64.60 32.76
C SER A 9 0.62 -63.46 31.77
N PHE A 10 0.90 -62.25 32.26
CA PHE A 10 1.20 -61.10 31.42
C PHE A 10 2.56 -61.25 30.72
N LEU A 11 3.61 -61.67 31.45
CA LEU A 11 4.93 -61.90 30.86
C LEU A 11 4.91 -63.01 29.80
N THR A 12 4.16 -64.09 30.03
CA THR A 12 3.97 -65.15 29.01
C THR A 12 3.20 -64.65 27.77
N THR A 13 2.24 -63.74 27.94
CA THR A 13 1.57 -63.08 26.80
C THR A 13 2.45 -62.08 26.06
N LEU A 14 3.45 -61.48 26.71
CA LEU A 14 4.41 -60.60 26.05
C LEU A 14 5.46 -61.40 25.28
N ASP A 15 5.94 -62.49 25.85
CA ASP A 15 6.98 -63.34 25.25
C ASP A 15 6.49 -64.08 23.99
N SER A 16 5.19 -64.38 23.93
CA SER A 16 4.56 -64.99 22.75
C SER A 16 4.29 -64.01 21.60
N ARG A 17 4.42 -62.69 21.81
CA ARG A 17 4.20 -61.70 20.76
C ARG A 17 5.50 -61.47 19.97
N PRO A 18 5.43 -61.43 18.63
CA PRO A 18 6.62 -61.20 17.81
C PRO A 18 7.20 -59.81 18.10
N THR A 19 8.52 -59.74 18.29
CA THR A 19 9.25 -58.48 18.54
C THR A 19 9.34 -57.59 17.29
N LYS A 20 9.09 -58.16 16.11
CA LYS A 20 9.08 -57.47 14.82
C LYS A 20 7.81 -57.82 14.06
N VAL A 21 7.18 -56.80 13.51
CA VAL A 21 6.09 -56.94 12.54
C VAL A 21 6.70 -57.35 11.19
N THR A 22 6.15 -58.37 10.52
CA THR A 22 6.60 -58.82 9.20
C THR A 22 6.22 -57.81 8.11
N ALA A 23 6.94 -57.80 6.99
CA ALA A 23 6.69 -56.85 5.90
C ALA A 23 5.28 -56.98 5.28
N ASP A 24 4.71 -58.19 5.31
CA ASP A 24 3.37 -58.49 4.77
C ASP A 24 2.26 -58.39 5.82
N HIS A 25 2.55 -57.86 7.01
CA HIS A 25 1.56 -57.73 8.06
C HIS A 25 0.51 -56.66 7.70
N VAL A 26 -0.75 -57.08 7.58
CA VAL A 26 -1.90 -56.21 7.35
C VAL A 26 -2.89 -56.41 8.48
N GLU A 27 -3.17 -55.35 9.24
CA GLU A 27 -4.17 -55.34 10.30
C GLU A 27 -5.45 -54.65 9.81
N ASP A 28 -6.60 -55.25 10.10
CA ASP A 28 -7.91 -54.66 9.78
C ASP A 28 -8.24 -53.54 10.77
N ALA A 29 -8.50 -52.34 10.25
CA ALA A 29 -8.84 -51.16 11.04
C ALA A 29 -10.05 -51.38 11.98
N LYS A 30 -10.92 -52.35 11.66
CA LYS A 30 -12.09 -52.69 12.47
C LYS A 30 -11.79 -53.60 13.68
N SER A 31 -10.63 -54.24 13.71
CA SER A 31 -10.22 -55.12 14.81
C SER A 31 -9.51 -54.37 15.94
N TYR A 32 -9.14 -53.10 15.75
CA TYR A 32 -8.52 -52.31 16.80
C TYR A 32 -9.51 -52.06 17.94
N PRO A 33 -9.11 -52.24 19.21
CA PRO A 33 -9.95 -51.88 20.33
C PRO A 33 -10.25 -50.38 20.28
N ALA A 34 -11.44 -49.98 20.71
CA ALA A 34 -11.84 -48.58 20.74
C ALA A 34 -10.94 -47.78 21.68
N HIS A 35 -9.90 -47.17 21.14
CA HIS A 35 -9.04 -46.24 21.87
C HIS A 35 -9.76 -44.90 22.01
N SER A 36 -9.64 -44.27 23.18
CA SER A 36 -9.98 -42.86 23.30
C SER A 36 -9.11 -42.08 22.32
N ALA A 37 -9.73 -41.15 21.57
CA ALA A 37 -9.01 -40.36 20.58
C ALA A 37 -7.77 -39.74 21.23
N TYR A 38 -6.60 -39.94 20.61
CA TYR A 38 -5.36 -39.32 21.07
C TYR A 38 -5.51 -37.80 20.89
N ILE A 39 -5.98 -37.13 21.94
CA ILE A 39 -6.18 -35.69 21.93
C ILE A 39 -4.79 -35.06 21.94
N LEU A 40 -4.43 -34.47 20.80
CA LEU A 40 -3.30 -33.56 20.71
C LEU A 40 -3.36 -32.57 21.89
N PRO A 41 -2.21 -32.23 22.50
CA PRO A 41 -2.16 -31.18 23.51
C PRO A 41 -2.89 -29.94 23.01
N LYS A 42 -3.73 -29.35 23.88
CA LYS A 42 -4.47 -28.14 23.54
C LYS A 42 -3.46 -27.08 23.08
N MET A 43 -3.70 -26.48 21.92
CA MET A 43 -2.85 -25.41 21.42
C MET A 43 -2.78 -24.29 22.47
N PRO A 44 -1.58 -23.73 22.75
CA PRO A 44 -1.42 -22.71 23.79
C PRO A 44 -2.15 -21.41 23.45
N ARG A 45 -2.50 -21.20 22.18
CA ARG A 45 -3.27 -20.05 21.71
C ARG A 45 -4.48 -20.54 20.92
N PRO A 46 -5.68 -19.97 21.16
CA PRO A 46 -6.85 -20.29 20.36
C PRO A 46 -6.61 -19.85 18.91
N LEU A 47 -7.11 -20.63 17.96
CA LEU A 47 -7.08 -20.28 16.54
C LEU A 47 -7.92 -19.00 16.32
N ALA A 48 -7.38 -18.06 15.53
CA ALA A 48 -8.09 -16.84 15.17
C ALA A 48 -9.40 -17.18 14.45
N LYS A 49 -10.53 -16.66 14.94
CA LYS A 49 -11.83 -16.85 14.30
C LYS A 49 -11.97 -15.85 13.15
N LYS A 50 -12.47 -16.32 12.00
CA LYS A 50 -12.79 -15.42 10.88
C LYS A 50 -13.90 -14.46 11.31
N VAL A 51 -13.58 -13.17 11.38
CA VAL A 51 -14.57 -12.11 11.62
C VAL A 51 -15.29 -11.82 10.31
N LYS A 52 -16.59 -12.11 10.24
CA LYS A 52 -17.43 -11.69 9.11
C LYS A 52 -17.83 -10.23 9.34
N LEU A 53 -17.16 -9.31 8.66
CA LEU A 53 -17.55 -7.91 8.61
C LEU A 53 -18.69 -7.74 7.61
N THR A 54 -19.66 -6.86 7.91
CA THR A 54 -20.70 -6.49 6.95
C THR A 54 -20.07 -5.69 5.79
N PRO A 55 -20.50 -5.90 4.54
CA PRO A 55 -20.03 -5.10 3.41
C PRO A 55 -20.20 -3.60 3.70
N GLY A 56 -19.12 -2.82 3.58
CA GLY A 56 -19.10 -1.38 3.94
C GLY A 56 -18.65 -1.06 5.36
N ALA A 57 -18.52 -2.05 6.25
CA ALA A 57 -17.92 -1.89 7.58
C ALA A 57 -16.43 -2.27 7.58
N GLU A 58 -15.69 -1.81 6.58
CA GLU A 58 -14.25 -2.02 6.54
C GLU A 58 -13.56 -1.16 7.61
N ARG A 59 -12.64 -1.77 8.35
CA ARG A 59 -11.87 -1.05 9.36
C ARG A 59 -10.95 -0.03 8.68
N SER A 60 -11.10 1.22 9.07
CA SER A 60 -10.29 2.35 8.61
C SER A 60 -9.36 2.83 9.71
N LEU A 61 -8.10 3.13 9.37
CA LEU A 61 -7.08 3.63 10.28
C LEU A 61 -6.82 5.11 10.05
N SER A 62 -6.61 5.87 11.13
CA SER A 62 -6.07 7.23 11.01
C SER A 62 -4.55 7.16 10.91
N VAL A 63 -4.00 7.60 9.78
CA VAL A 63 -2.55 7.51 9.50
C VAL A 63 -1.93 8.89 9.64
N THR A 64 -0.93 9.03 10.51
CA THR A 64 -0.18 10.28 10.71
C THR A 64 1.23 10.12 10.19
N LEU A 65 1.60 10.92 9.19
CA LEU A 65 2.91 10.93 8.55
C LEU A 65 3.71 12.14 9.07
N LYS A 66 4.68 11.89 9.95
CA LYS A 66 5.54 12.93 10.56
C LYS A 66 6.94 12.92 9.94
N SER A 67 7.39 14.01 9.34
CA SER A 67 8.79 14.20 8.95
C SER A 67 9.53 15.05 9.99
N LEU A 68 10.61 14.50 10.54
CA LEU A 68 11.50 15.19 11.50
C LEU A 68 12.66 15.92 10.81
N ARG A 69 12.78 15.85 9.47
CA ARG A 69 13.77 16.65 8.73
C ARG A 69 13.16 17.98 8.33
N ASN A 70 14.00 19.01 8.20
CA ASN A 70 13.62 20.29 7.62
C ASN A 70 13.42 20.13 6.09
N PRO A 71 12.25 20.41 5.51
CA PRO A 71 11.06 21.03 6.09
C PRO A 71 10.18 20.05 6.91
N PRO A 72 9.74 20.42 8.12
CA PRO A 72 8.87 19.58 8.93
C PRO A 72 7.52 19.43 8.24
N LEU A 73 7.12 18.19 7.98
CA LEU A 73 5.87 17.84 7.33
C LEU A 73 5.05 16.99 8.29
N ASP A 74 3.84 17.43 8.61
CA ASP A 74 2.87 16.65 9.36
C ASP A 74 1.61 16.52 8.51
N VAL A 75 1.38 15.31 7.98
CA VAL A 75 0.23 14.99 7.15
C VAL A 75 -0.59 13.94 7.86
N THR A 76 -1.82 14.30 8.23
CA THR A 76 -2.79 13.35 8.80
C THR A 76 -3.77 12.93 7.71
N LEU A 77 -3.82 11.64 7.41
CA LEU A 77 -4.74 11.03 6.46
C LEU A 77 -5.83 10.28 7.26
N PRO A 78 -7.04 10.85 7.39
CA PRO A 78 -8.13 10.21 8.11
C PRO A 78 -8.69 9.03 7.29
N ALA A 79 -9.05 7.96 7.99
CA ALA A 79 -9.82 6.84 7.47
C ALA A 79 -9.20 6.08 6.26
N GLN A 80 -7.91 5.75 6.32
CA GLN A 80 -7.29 4.89 5.31
C GLN A 80 -7.69 3.42 5.50
N ALA A 81 -8.06 2.75 4.42
CA ALA A 81 -8.38 1.32 4.43
C ALA A 81 -7.14 0.48 4.78
N LEU A 82 -7.32 -0.60 5.53
CA LEU A 82 -6.27 -1.56 5.89
C LEU A 82 -5.56 -2.22 4.69
N SER A 83 -6.24 -2.25 3.55
CA SER A 83 -5.72 -2.74 2.26
C SER A 83 -4.77 -1.75 1.57
N THR A 84 -4.70 -0.51 2.05
CA THR A 84 -3.84 0.52 1.45
C THR A 84 -2.37 0.11 1.56
N SER A 85 -1.66 0.21 0.44
CA SER A 85 -0.23 -0.08 0.36
C SER A 85 0.61 1.11 0.82
N ILE A 86 1.84 0.83 1.25
CA ILE A 86 2.82 1.88 1.58
C ILE A 86 3.17 2.72 0.35
N LEU A 87 3.15 2.14 -0.85
CA LEU A 87 3.33 2.88 -2.10
C LEU A 87 2.28 3.97 -2.28
N THR A 88 1.00 3.65 -2.09
CA THR A 88 -0.11 4.61 -2.21
C THR A 88 0.05 5.76 -1.21
N LEU A 89 0.54 5.48 0.00
CA LEU A 89 0.83 6.54 0.99
C LEU A 89 1.98 7.44 0.53
N LYS A 90 3.02 6.89 -0.12
CA LYS A 90 4.10 7.68 -0.71
C LYS A 90 3.62 8.52 -1.89
N GLU A 91 2.74 7.99 -2.73
CA GLU A 91 2.15 8.71 -3.87
C GLU A 91 1.32 9.91 -3.39
N THR A 92 0.45 9.72 -2.40
CA THR A 92 -0.31 10.81 -1.78
C THR A 92 0.61 11.87 -1.17
N LEU A 93 1.67 11.43 -0.47
CA LEU A 93 2.64 12.34 0.10
C LEU A 93 3.46 13.06 -0.99
N SER A 94 3.82 12.37 -2.07
CA SER A 94 4.52 12.94 -3.23
C SER A 94 3.66 13.99 -3.93
N ALA A 95 2.36 13.74 -4.10
CA ALA A 95 1.42 14.69 -4.67
C ALA A 95 1.30 15.98 -3.82
N GLN A 96 1.32 15.85 -2.49
CA GLN A 96 1.21 16.99 -1.59
C GLN A 96 2.53 17.77 -1.43
N THR A 97 3.67 17.08 -1.43
CA THR A 97 4.97 17.67 -1.09
C THR A 97 5.85 17.91 -2.30
N SER A 98 5.44 17.46 -3.49
CA SER A 98 6.22 17.46 -4.74
C SER A 98 7.57 16.73 -4.68
N ILE A 99 7.79 15.91 -3.65
CA ILE A 99 9.00 15.10 -3.49
C ILE A 99 8.83 13.79 -4.25
N PRO A 100 9.78 13.37 -5.11
CA PRO A 100 9.70 12.10 -5.84
C PRO A 100 9.61 10.89 -4.90
N VAL A 101 8.76 9.92 -5.25
CA VAL A 101 8.49 8.68 -4.47
C VAL A 101 9.79 7.92 -4.14
N ALA A 102 10.76 7.88 -5.06
CA ALA A 102 12.04 7.19 -4.87
C ALA A 102 12.90 7.76 -3.73
N LYS A 103 12.72 9.05 -3.40
CA LYS A 103 13.45 9.74 -2.33
C LYS A 103 12.74 9.64 -0.97
N ILE A 104 11.52 9.10 -0.94
CA ILE A 104 10.71 8.98 0.28
C ILE A 104 10.87 7.57 0.86
N ARG A 105 11.39 7.49 2.09
CA ARG A 105 11.35 6.29 2.91
C ARG A 105 10.36 6.49 4.06
N LEU A 106 9.36 5.62 4.14
CA LEU A 106 8.42 5.59 5.25
C LEU A 106 8.96 4.62 6.32
N LEU A 107 8.98 5.07 7.56
CA LEU A 107 9.45 4.29 8.70
C LEU A 107 8.27 4.03 9.63
N PHE A 108 8.05 2.76 9.94
CA PHE A 108 7.10 2.32 10.96
C PHE A 108 7.90 1.86 12.19
N ASN A 109 7.64 2.43 13.37
CA ASN A 109 8.41 2.13 14.59
C ASN A 109 9.94 2.20 14.38
N LYS A 110 10.42 3.26 13.71
CA LYS A 110 11.82 3.49 13.33
C LYS A 110 12.42 2.48 12.32
N LYS A 111 11.64 1.53 11.81
CA LYS A 111 12.07 0.56 10.80
C LYS A 111 11.56 0.96 9.41
N PRO A 112 12.39 0.96 8.35
CA PRO A 112 11.92 1.23 7.00
C PRO A 112 10.86 0.21 6.56
N ALA A 113 9.70 0.70 6.14
CA ALA A 113 8.62 -0.12 5.60
C ALA A 113 8.80 -0.25 4.07
N PRO A 114 8.80 -1.48 3.52
CA PRO A 114 8.89 -1.69 2.08
C PRO A 114 7.53 -1.41 1.40
N ASP A 115 7.57 -1.07 0.11
CA ASP A 115 6.42 -0.55 -0.62
C ASP A 115 5.35 -1.61 -0.91
N SER A 116 5.76 -2.88 -0.96
CA SER A 116 4.86 -4.03 -1.11
C SER A 116 4.03 -4.35 0.13
N LYS A 117 4.33 -3.71 1.27
CA LYS A 117 3.57 -3.93 2.50
C LYS A 117 2.30 -3.10 2.49
N VAL A 118 1.33 -3.60 3.23
CA VAL A 118 0.00 -3.03 3.42
C VAL A 118 -0.18 -2.71 4.91
N LEU A 119 -1.07 -1.77 5.22
CA LEU A 119 -1.28 -1.33 6.59
C LEU A 119 -1.63 -2.48 7.54
N LYS A 120 -2.41 -3.48 7.08
CA LYS A 120 -2.73 -4.70 7.85
C LYS A 120 -1.53 -5.56 8.27
N ASP A 121 -0.39 -5.45 7.58
CA ASP A 121 0.80 -6.26 7.87
C ASP A 121 1.72 -5.59 8.89
N LEU A 122 1.60 -4.27 9.05
CA LEU A 122 2.47 -3.46 9.92
C LEU A 122 1.79 -3.11 11.23
N VAL A 123 0.49 -2.86 11.19
CA VAL A 123 -0.32 -2.41 12.32
C VAL A 123 -1.01 -3.63 12.95
N GLY A 124 -1.05 -3.70 14.28
CA GLY A 124 -1.75 -4.77 15.00
C GLY A 124 -3.26 -4.67 14.79
N GLU A 125 -3.98 -5.78 14.97
CA GLU A 125 -5.43 -5.86 14.68
C GLU A 125 -6.30 -4.91 15.57
N ASP A 126 -5.72 -4.41 16.67
CA ASP A 126 -6.38 -3.56 17.68
C ASP A 126 -6.02 -2.06 17.58
N ASP A 127 -5.03 -1.70 16.76
CA ASP A 127 -4.57 -0.32 16.68
C ASP A 127 -5.45 0.47 15.70
N THR A 128 -5.99 1.60 16.14
CA THR A 128 -6.83 2.51 15.31
C THR A 128 -6.06 3.69 14.72
N LYS A 129 -4.83 3.92 15.19
CA LYS A 129 -3.94 5.00 14.76
C LYS A 129 -2.59 4.41 14.39
N ALA A 130 -2.06 4.82 13.25
CA ALA A 130 -0.74 4.40 12.78
C ALA A 130 0.14 5.62 12.53
N GLU A 131 1.25 5.74 13.27
CA GLU A 131 2.23 6.79 13.07
C GLU A 131 3.39 6.29 12.19
N PHE A 132 3.67 7.01 11.10
CA PHE A 132 4.83 6.75 10.25
C PHE A 132 5.76 7.96 10.25
N SER A 133 7.06 7.70 10.38
CA SER A 133 8.07 8.73 10.22
C SER A 133 8.53 8.80 8.76
N VAL A 134 8.49 9.98 8.15
CA VAL A 134 8.92 10.19 6.77
C VAL A 134 10.40 10.61 6.77
N MET A 135 11.24 9.79 6.15
CA MET A 135 12.64 10.09 5.87
C MET A 135 12.80 10.43 4.38
N VAL A 136 13.13 11.68 4.09
CA VAL A 136 13.52 12.11 2.74
C VAL A 136 15.02 11.90 2.57
N LEU A 137 15.42 11.10 1.57
CA LEU A 137 16.81 10.95 1.14
C LEU A 137 17.15 12.08 0.16
N GLY A 138 18.19 12.86 0.48
CA GLY A 138 18.77 13.84 -0.45
C GLY A 138 18.26 15.27 -0.32
N GLY A 139 18.12 15.80 0.91
CA GLY A 139 18.11 17.25 1.18
C GLY A 139 17.21 18.09 0.27
N ALA A 140 16.02 17.60 -0.09
CA ALA A 140 15.14 18.23 -1.08
C ALA A 140 14.35 19.42 -0.49
N ALA A 141 15.03 20.29 0.26
CA ALA A 141 14.48 21.55 0.77
C ALA A 141 14.66 22.73 -0.21
N ALA A 142 15.12 22.48 -1.45
CA ALA A 142 15.45 23.56 -2.39
C ALA A 142 15.04 23.26 -3.84
N LEU A 143 13.78 22.89 -4.08
CA LEU A 143 13.19 23.03 -5.42
C LEU A 143 11.86 23.78 -5.32
N LYS A 144 11.98 25.10 -5.18
CA LYS A 144 11.02 26.04 -5.71
C LYS A 144 11.44 26.32 -7.17
N ARG A 145 10.62 25.86 -8.13
CA ARG A 145 10.56 26.20 -9.57
C ARG A 145 11.87 26.14 -10.40
N GLY A 146 11.87 25.26 -11.38
CA GLY A 146 12.77 25.26 -12.55
C GLY A 146 12.46 24.08 -13.48
N GLU A 147 12.08 24.40 -14.70
CA GLU A 147 11.58 23.55 -15.81
C GLU A 147 12.51 22.44 -16.34
N SER A 148 11.90 21.67 -17.25
CA SER A 148 12.39 20.66 -18.22
C SER A 148 12.25 19.20 -17.75
N GLU A 149 11.56 18.28 -18.42
CA GLU A 149 10.77 18.28 -19.66
C GLU A 149 9.98 16.95 -19.64
N GLU A 150 8.63 16.98 -19.64
CA GLU A 150 7.79 16.07 -20.44
C GLU A 150 6.32 16.51 -20.31
N VAL A 151 5.70 16.70 -21.48
CA VAL A 151 4.50 17.49 -21.70
C VAL A 151 3.26 16.62 -21.51
N GLU A 152 2.59 16.77 -20.37
CA GLU A 152 1.13 16.67 -20.32
C GLU A 152 0.61 18.06 -19.93
N PRO A 153 -0.34 18.65 -20.70
CA PRO A 153 -0.86 19.96 -20.37
C PRO A 153 -1.69 19.85 -19.09
N LYS A 154 -1.04 20.10 -17.95
CA LYS A 154 -1.72 20.50 -16.73
C LYS A 154 -2.51 21.74 -17.08
N VAL A 155 -3.83 21.59 -17.06
CA VAL A 155 -4.80 22.68 -17.04
C VAL A 155 -4.54 23.43 -15.73
N ALA A 156 -3.52 24.28 -15.76
CA ALA A 156 -3.24 25.21 -14.70
C ALA A 156 -4.50 26.05 -14.56
N HIS A 157 -4.95 26.16 -13.32
CA HIS A 157 -6.01 27.02 -12.87
C HIS A 157 -5.67 28.47 -13.27
N MET A 158 -5.95 28.84 -14.52
CA MET A 158 -5.98 30.21 -14.96
C MET A 158 -7.21 30.81 -14.30
N GLY A 159 -6.98 31.87 -13.53
CA GLY A 159 -8.05 32.75 -13.06
C GLY A 159 -8.94 33.18 -14.23
N GLU A 160 -10.09 33.75 -13.88
CA GLU A 160 -11.13 34.20 -14.81
C GLU A 160 -10.59 34.56 -16.20
N GLY A 161 -11.06 33.87 -17.25
CA GLY A 161 -10.48 33.94 -18.60
C GLY A 161 -10.41 35.34 -19.22
N LYS A 162 -11.03 36.36 -18.60
CA LYS A 162 -10.88 37.78 -18.96
C LYS A 162 -9.54 38.38 -18.56
N GLU A 163 -8.90 37.91 -17.50
CA GLU A 163 -7.59 38.42 -17.07
C GLU A 163 -6.46 37.82 -17.89
N ALA A 164 -6.55 36.53 -18.22
CA ALA A 164 -5.57 35.85 -19.07
C ALA A 164 -5.43 36.47 -20.47
N LEU A 165 -6.54 36.96 -21.05
CA LEU A 165 -6.53 37.63 -22.35
C LEU A 165 -5.79 38.98 -22.35
N LYS A 166 -5.53 39.57 -21.19
CA LYS A 166 -4.77 40.82 -21.05
C LYS A 166 -3.26 40.59 -21.00
N THR A 167 -2.81 39.36 -20.77
CA THR A 167 -1.39 39.04 -20.63
C THR A 167 -0.77 38.79 -22.01
N GLU A 168 0.32 39.50 -22.35
CA GLU A 168 1.04 39.29 -23.61
C GLU A 168 1.68 37.89 -23.70
N GLU A 169 2.03 37.28 -22.56
CA GLU A 169 2.56 35.90 -22.47
C GLU A 169 1.60 34.86 -23.07
N PHE A 170 0.28 35.04 -22.87
CA PHE A 170 -0.73 34.17 -23.46
C PHE A 170 -0.74 34.28 -24.99
N TRP A 171 -0.58 35.50 -25.52
CA TRP A 171 -0.58 35.74 -26.97
C TRP A 171 0.70 35.24 -27.64
N THR A 172 1.84 35.27 -26.94
CA THR A 172 3.09 34.64 -27.43
C THR A 172 3.00 33.12 -27.43
N ASP A 173 2.40 32.53 -26.40
CA ASP A 173 2.19 31.07 -26.32
C ASP A 173 1.19 30.60 -27.39
N LEU A 174 0.08 31.32 -27.59
CA LEU A 174 -0.89 31.02 -28.64
C LEU A 174 -0.25 31.09 -30.04
N LYS A 175 0.62 32.06 -30.29
CA LYS A 175 1.36 32.15 -31.55
C LYS A 175 2.26 30.92 -31.74
N GLY A 176 3.02 30.53 -30.71
CA GLY A 176 3.88 29.35 -30.74
C GLY A 176 3.10 28.04 -30.95
N PHE A 177 1.95 27.91 -30.28
CA PHE A 177 1.06 26.75 -30.46
C PHE A 177 0.53 26.65 -31.90
N LEU A 178 0.11 27.78 -32.48
CA LEU A 178 -0.41 27.82 -33.85
C LEU A 178 0.68 27.47 -34.87
N THR A 179 1.86 28.08 -34.78
CA THR A 179 2.96 27.78 -35.72
C THR A 179 3.43 26.33 -35.59
N GLN A 180 3.48 25.78 -34.38
CA GLN A 180 3.83 24.38 -34.15
C GLN A 180 2.79 23.40 -34.73
N ARG A 181 1.49 23.71 -34.62
CA ARG A 181 0.41 22.83 -35.09
C ARG A 181 0.16 22.92 -36.59
N LEU A 182 0.22 24.11 -37.15
CA LEU A 182 0.02 24.35 -38.58
C LEU A 182 1.27 24.01 -39.40
N LYS A 183 2.46 24.01 -38.79
CA LYS A 183 3.76 23.88 -39.48
C LYS A 183 3.96 24.91 -40.60
N ASP A 184 3.19 25.99 -40.56
CA ASP A 184 3.21 27.12 -41.47
C ASP A 184 3.22 28.40 -40.62
N GLU A 185 4.29 29.18 -40.76
CA GLU A 185 4.50 30.40 -40.01
C GLU A 185 3.59 31.54 -40.48
N ALA A 186 3.32 31.62 -41.79
CA ALA A 186 2.49 32.67 -42.38
C ALA A 186 1.00 32.48 -42.03
N GLU A 187 0.51 31.25 -42.07
CA GLU A 187 -0.87 30.95 -41.65
C GLU A 187 -1.05 31.09 -40.14
N GLY A 188 -0.06 30.67 -39.34
CA GLY A 188 -0.05 30.83 -37.89
C GLY A 188 -0.15 32.29 -37.45
N GLU A 189 0.64 33.18 -38.08
CA GLU A 189 0.59 34.62 -37.83
C GLU A 189 -0.74 35.25 -38.27
N ARG A 190 -1.29 34.84 -39.42
CA ARG A 190 -2.58 35.33 -39.90
C ARG A 190 -3.70 35.00 -38.92
N VAL A 191 -3.78 33.76 -38.43
CA VAL A 191 -4.81 33.29 -37.50
C VAL A 191 -4.65 33.97 -36.14
N TRP A 192 -3.42 34.03 -35.61
CA TRP A 192 -3.11 34.77 -34.39
C TRP A 192 -3.54 36.23 -34.46
N GLY A 193 -3.26 36.91 -35.58
CA GLY A 193 -3.65 38.30 -35.79
C GLY A 193 -5.17 38.52 -35.83
N VAL A 194 -5.94 37.56 -36.38
CA VAL A 194 -7.41 37.60 -36.35
C VAL A 194 -7.93 37.50 -34.91
N PHE A 195 -7.37 36.59 -34.10
CA PHE A 195 -7.78 36.45 -32.70
C PHE A 195 -7.46 37.70 -31.88
N LYS A 196 -6.27 38.29 -32.02
CA LYS A 196 -5.89 39.52 -31.31
C LYS A 196 -6.82 40.69 -31.69
N LYS A 197 -7.07 40.89 -32.99
CA LYS A 197 -8.00 41.91 -33.49
C LYS A 197 -9.45 41.69 -33.03
N ALA A 198 -9.92 40.45 -32.99
CA ALA A 198 -11.28 40.14 -32.57
C ALA A 198 -11.49 40.39 -31.06
N VAL A 199 -10.45 40.22 -30.25
CA VAL A 199 -10.49 40.52 -28.81
C VAL A 199 -10.39 42.04 -28.57
N ASP A 200 -9.50 42.74 -29.27
CA ASP A 200 -9.36 44.20 -29.16
C ASP A 200 -10.58 44.95 -29.73
N GLY A 201 -11.21 44.44 -30.79
CA GLY A 201 -12.39 45.03 -31.41
C GLY A 201 -13.70 44.77 -30.66
N LYS A 202 -13.69 43.95 -29.60
CA LYS A 202 -14.84 43.68 -28.73
C LYS A 202 -14.87 44.56 -27.48
N LYS A 203 -14.01 45.57 -27.43
CA LYS A 203 -13.85 46.53 -26.35
C LYS A 203 -14.70 47.78 -26.57
#